data_AF-A0A6N2VM38-F1
#
_entry.id   AF-A0A6N2VM38-F1
#
_cell.length_a   1.000
_cell.length_b   1.000
_cell.length_c   1.000
_cell.angle_alpha   90.00
_cell.angle_beta   90.00
_cell.angle_gamma   90.00
#
_symmetry.space_group_name_H-M   'P 1'
#
loop_
_entity.id
_entity.type
_entity.pdbx_description
1 polymer ?
#
loop_
_entity_poly.entity_id
_entity_poly.type
_entity_poly.pdbx_seq_one_letter_code
_entity_poly.pdbx_strand_id
1 'polypeptide(L)'
;MRTEYKHNPPIPYSLHDMRVKKIIIQDQTIALEFEDGYEKLTEPFEQVEGNITIEGVDFDCTCVMLQSKWGNYGKFNGEKLELEHFIKRYKNYSFEIVNELYGYNQVLYSGYLSILETEDLVQMDISIYFTGKIIYDTKE
;
A
#
# COMPACT_ATOMS: atom_id res chain seq x y z
N MET A 1 3.30 18.71 -5.88
CA MET A 1 2.84 18.45 -7.26
C MET A 1 1.84 17.29 -7.33
N ARG A 2 0.91 17.26 -8.29
CA ARG A 2 -0.05 16.14 -8.53
C ARG A 2 0.33 15.39 -9.80
N THR A 3 0.53 14.08 -9.69
CA THR A 3 0.89 13.19 -10.81
C THR A 3 -0.12 12.05 -10.89
N GLU A 4 -0.67 11.80 -12.08
CA GLU A 4 -1.67 10.75 -12.28
C GLU A 4 -1.07 9.55 -13.02
N TYR A 5 -1.38 8.35 -12.56
CA TYR A 5 -0.94 7.10 -13.14
C TYR A 5 -2.12 6.16 -13.37
N LYS A 6 -2.18 5.55 -14.54
CA LYS A 6 -3.05 4.41 -14.83
C LYS A 6 -2.26 3.42 -15.65
N HIS A 7 -2.25 2.16 -15.19
CA HIS A 7 -1.50 1.03 -15.72
C HIS A 7 -0.97 1.23 -17.15
N ASN A 8 0.25 1.76 -17.21
CA ASN A 8 1.11 1.80 -18.40
C ASN A 8 2.45 2.41 -17.95
N PRO A 9 3.61 1.79 -18.25
CA PRO A 9 4.89 2.42 -17.95
C PRO A 9 5.06 3.76 -18.71
N PRO A 10 5.90 4.68 -18.17
CA PRO A 10 6.68 4.52 -16.94
C PRO A 10 5.82 4.74 -15.68
N ILE A 11 6.11 3.96 -14.63
CA ILE A 11 5.64 4.27 -13.27
C ILE A 11 6.43 5.50 -12.79
N PRO A 12 5.77 6.52 -12.21
CA PRO A 12 6.46 7.77 -11.86
C PRO A 12 7.28 7.67 -10.57
N TYR A 13 6.83 6.87 -9.60
CA TYR A 13 7.45 6.73 -8.29
C TYR A 13 7.49 5.27 -7.83
N SER A 14 8.55 4.91 -7.10
CA SER A 14 8.71 3.63 -6.42
C SER A 14 8.19 3.75 -4.99
N LEU A 15 7.35 2.82 -4.55
CA LEU A 15 6.92 2.69 -3.16
C LEU A 15 7.73 1.61 -2.41
N HIS A 16 8.67 0.95 -3.08
CA HIS A 16 9.58 -0.03 -2.49
C HIS A 16 10.35 0.57 -1.30
N ASP A 17 10.43 -0.18 -0.20
CA ASP A 17 10.97 0.19 1.10
C ASP A 17 10.25 1.35 1.82
N MET A 18 9.13 1.84 1.27
CA MET A 18 8.36 2.93 1.88
C MET A 18 7.34 2.40 2.90
N ARG A 19 7.15 3.19 3.96
CA ARG A 19 6.25 2.85 5.07
C ARG A 19 4.95 3.63 5.01
N VAL A 20 3.84 2.89 4.92
CA VAL A 20 2.48 3.42 5.06
C VAL A 20 2.12 3.44 6.54
N LYS A 21 1.91 4.65 7.08
CA LYS A 21 1.47 4.85 8.47
C LYS A 21 -0.04 4.85 8.63
N LYS A 22 -0.78 5.07 7.54
CA LYS A 22 -2.24 5.16 7.60
C LYS A 22 -2.88 4.83 6.26
N ILE A 23 -3.98 4.09 6.32
CA ILE A 23 -4.85 3.81 5.19
C ILE A 23 -6.23 4.38 5.49
N ILE A 24 -6.77 5.15 4.55
CA ILE A 24 -8.05 5.83 4.69
C ILE A 24 -8.95 5.42 3.54
N ILE A 25 -10.17 5.03 3.87
CA ILE A 25 -11.24 4.81 2.90
C ILE A 25 -12.12 6.06 2.89
N GLN A 26 -12.35 6.63 1.72
CA GLN A 26 -13.31 7.70 1.51
C GLN A 26 -14.01 7.49 0.16
N ASP A 27 -15.34 7.34 0.20
CA ASP A 27 -16.15 7.03 -0.99
C ASP A 27 -15.61 5.80 -1.74
N GLN A 28 -15.26 5.92 -3.02
CA GLN A 28 -14.64 4.86 -3.83
C GLN A 28 -13.13 5.05 -3.95
N THR A 29 -12.47 5.55 -2.91
CA THR A 29 -11.03 5.80 -2.91
C THR A 29 -10.34 5.19 -1.70
N ILE A 30 -9.07 4.82 -1.90
CA ILE A 30 -8.14 4.46 -0.83
C ILE A 30 -7.01 5.48 -0.85
N ALA A 31 -6.78 6.19 0.25
CA ALA A 31 -5.59 7.01 0.44
C ALA A 31 -4.58 6.27 1.32
N LEU A 32 -3.31 6.25 0.90
CA LEU A 32 -2.18 5.77 1.68
C LEU A 32 -1.35 6.98 2.10
N GLU A 33 -1.23 7.18 3.41
CA GLU A 33 -0.31 8.16 3.98
C GLU A 33 1.03 7.51 4.31
N PHE A 34 2.12 8.10 3.82
CA PHE A 34 3.47 7.58 4.04
C PHE A 34 4.17 8.30 5.21
N GLU A 35 5.12 7.61 5.84
CA GLU A 35 6.00 8.19 6.85
C GLU A 35 6.92 9.24 6.22
N ASP A 36 7.71 8.80 5.23
CA ASP A 36 8.78 9.60 4.61
C ASP A 36 8.58 9.80 3.09
N GLY A 37 7.39 9.49 2.56
CA GLY A 37 7.09 9.63 1.14
C GLY A 37 7.55 8.45 0.28
N TYR A 38 8.07 8.73 -0.92
CA TYR A 38 8.47 7.73 -1.92
C TYR A 38 9.50 8.26 -2.93
N GLU A 39 10.15 7.36 -3.68
CA GLU A 39 11.26 7.70 -4.58
C GLU A 39 10.82 7.98 -6.01
N LYS A 40 11.39 8.99 -6.65
CA LYS A 40 11.23 9.21 -8.11
C LYS A 40 11.90 8.08 -8.89
N LEU A 41 11.27 7.66 -9.99
CA LEU A 41 11.86 6.71 -10.95
C LEU A 41 12.60 7.39 -12.11
N THR A 42 12.91 8.68 -11.96
CA THR A 42 13.68 9.48 -12.90
C THR A 42 14.83 10.17 -12.18
N GLU A 43 15.97 10.32 -12.84
CA GLU A 43 17.12 11.05 -12.30
C GLU A 43 16.70 12.44 -11.77
N PRO A 44 17.17 12.85 -10.56
CA PRO A 44 18.22 12.24 -9.76
C PRO A 44 17.75 11.17 -8.75
N PHE A 45 16.55 10.60 -8.92
CA PHE A 45 15.96 9.55 -8.06
C PHE A 45 15.75 10.02 -6.61
N GLU A 46 15.34 11.27 -6.45
CA GLU A 46 15.08 11.84 -5.13
C GLU A 46 13.89 11.17 -4.45
N GLN A 47 14.03 10.94 -3.16
CA GLN A 47 12.89 10.69 -2.29
C GLN A 47 12.12 12.00 -2.06
N VAL A 48 10.80 11.94 -2.21
CA VAL A 48 9.90 13.08 -2.05
C VAL A 48 8.81 12.77 -1.05
N GLU A 49 8.50 13.73 -0.18
CA GLU A 49 7.34 13.65 0.70
C GLU A 49 6.05 13.68 -0.12
N GLY A 50 5.18 12.68 0.09
CA GLY A 50 3.91 12.60 -0.60
C GLY A 50 3.02 11.48 -0.08
N ASN A 51 1.77 11.51 -0.52
CA ASN A 51 0.76 10.49 -0.26
C ASN A 51 0.15 10.05 -1.60
N ILE A 52 -0.47 8.87 -1.62
CA ILE A 52 -1.20 8.43 -2.81
C ILE A 52 -2.69 8.28 -2.56
N THR A 53 -3.48 8.50 -3.60
CA THR A 53 -4.91 8.19 -3.64
C THR A 53 -5.19 7.25 -4.80
N ILE A 54 -5.80 6.11 -4.54
CA ILE A 54 -6.27 5.17 -5.55
C ILE A 54 -7.76 5.42 -5.75
N GLU A 55 -8.14 5.81 -6.97
CA GLU A 55 -9.50 6.19 -7.32
C GLU A 55 -10.30 5.04 -7.97
N GLY A 56 -11.62 5.04 -7.79
CA GLY A 56 -12.52 4.09 -8.43
C GLY A 56 -12.32 2.66 -7.95
N VAL A 57 -12.06 2.49 -6.66
CA VAL A 57 -11.82 1.22 -5.98
C VAL A 57 -13.10 0.40 -5.92
N ASP A 58 -12.99 -0.87 -6.29
CA ASP A 58 -14.00 -1.88 -6.02
C ASP A 58 -13.64 -2.60 -4.71
N PHE A 59 -14.37 -2.30 -3.63
CA PHE A 59 -14.09 -2.87 -2.32
C PHE A 59 -14.48 -4.35 -2.20
N ASP A 60 -15.41 -4.85 -3.02
CA ASP A 60 -15.74 -6.27 -3.07
C ASP A 60 -14.59 -7.09 -3.68
N CYS A 61 -13.75 -6.42 -4.48
CA CYS A 61 -12.54 -6.96 -5.11
C CYS A 61 -11.24 -6.46 -4.45
N THR A 62 -11.30 -5.96 -3.23
CA THR A 62 -10.14 -5.50 -2.44
C THR A 62 -9.99 -6.34 -1.17
N CYS A 63 -8.77 -6.76 -0.83
CA CYS A 63 -8.54 -7.52 0.38
C CYS A 63 -7.14 -7.32 0.98
N VAL A 64 -7.06 -7.56 2.28
CA VAL A 64 -5.80 -7.65 3.03
C VAL A 64 -5.58 -9.11 3.40
N MET A 65 -4.37 -9.62 3.21
CA MET A 65 -3.99 -10.98 3.59
C MET A 65 -2.85 -10.91 4.60
N LEU A 66 -3.11 -11.38 5.82
CA LEU A 66 -2.12 -11.55 6.88
C LEU A 66 -1.57 -12.97 6.80
N GLN A 67 -0.25 -13.09 6.68
CA GLN A 67 0.44 -14.35 6.39
C GLN A 67 1.30 -14.80 7.59
N SER A 68 2.54 -15.20 7.34
CA SER A 68 3.44 -15.72 8.36
C SER A 68 3.91 -14.61 9.32
N LYS A 69 4.00 -14.95 10.61
CA LYS A 69 4.73 -14.12 11.57
C LYS A 69 6.20 -14.09 11.19
N TRP A 70 6.81 -12.91 11.26
CA TRP A 70 8.23 -12.68 11.00
C TRP A 70 8.71 -13.13 9.61
N GLY A 71 7.82 -13.28 8.62
CA GLY A 71 8.19 -13.76 7.28
C GLY A 71 8.72 -15.19 7.25
N ASN A 72 8.40 -16.01 8.27
CA ASN A 72 8.93 -17.37 8.37
C ASN A 72 8.48 -18.25 7.19
N TYR A 73 9.43 -18.98 6.62
CA TYR A 73 9.16 -20.00 5.61
C TYR A 73 8.54 -21.26 6.24
N GLY A 74 7.66 -21.91 5.49
CA GLY A 74 7.04 -23.18 5.87
C GLY A 74 5.52 -23.17 5.72
N LYS A 75 4.85 -24.11 6.39
CA LYS A 75 3.39 -24.11 6.46
C LYS A 75 2.94 -22.94 7.33
N PHE A 76 2.00 -22.14 6.82
CA PHE A 76 1.38 -21.06 7.57
C PHE A 76 -0.14 -21.18 7.53
N ASN A 77 -0.80 -20.57 8.51
CA ASN A 77 -2.23 -20.30 8.48
C ASN A 77 -2.39 -18.79 8.57
N GLY A 78 -3.01 -18.18 7.57
CA GLY A 78 -3.20 -16.74 7.48
C GLY A 78 -4.65 -16.33 7.68
N GLU A 79 -4.91 -15.03 7.58
CA GLU A 79 -6.24 -14.44 7.60
C GLU A 79 -6.44 -13.54 6.38
N LYS A 80 -7.59 -13.67 5.72
CA LYS A 80 -8.03 -12.76 4.66
C LYS A 80 -9.09 -11.83 5.23
N LEU A 81 -8.89 -10.53 5.08
CA LEU A 81 -9.71 -9.47 5.64
C LEU A 81 -10.21 -8.54 4.54
N GLU A 82 -11.40 -8.01 4.74
CA GLU A 82 -11.83 -6.77 4.10
C GLU A 82 -10.95 -5.61 4.62
N LEU A 83 -10.65 -4.64 3.75
CA LEU A 83 -9.81 -3.50 4.12
C LEU A 83 -10.41 -2.68 5.27
N GLU A 84 -11.73 -2.50 5.30
CA GLU A 84 -12.40 -1.83 6.41
C GLU A 84 -12.19 -2.53 7.75
N HIS A 85 -12.26 -3.87 7.77
CA HIS A 85 -12.02 -4.64 8.98
C HIS A 85 -10.58 -4.53 9.45
N PHE A 86 -9.62 -4.52 8.52
CA PHE A 86 -8.22 -4.25 8.82
C PHE A 86 -8.03 -2.88 9.49
N ILE A 87 -8.55 -1.79 8.90
CA ILE A 87 -8.44 -0.43 9.43
C ILE A 87 -9.15 -0.29 10.78
N LYS A 88 -10.27 -1.01 10.99
CA LYS A 88 -10.97 -1.04 12.29
C LYS A 88 -10.16 -1.76 13.36
N ARG A 89 -9.46 -2.85 13.01
CA ARG A 89 -8.72 -3.70 13.93
C ARG A 89 -7.36 -3.13 14.34
N TYR A 90 -6.58 -2.64 13.38
CA TYR A 90 -5.22 -2.15 13.63
C TYR A 90 -5.19 -0.63 13.63
N LYS A 91 -4.85 -0.04 14.79
CA LYS A 91 -4.87 1.42 14.98
C LYS A 91 -3.50 2.05 15.00
N ASN A 92 -2.50 1.36 15.56
CA ASN A 92 -1.12 1.82 15.56
C ASN A 92 -0.23 0.79 14.85
N TYR A 93 0.01 1.01 13.57
CA TYR A 93 0.82 0.11 12.76
C TYR A 93 1.72 0.90 11.82
N SER A 94 2.74 0.23 11.29
CA SER A 94 3.50 0.68 10.14
C SER A 94 3.57 -0.46 9.12
N PHE A 95 3.16 -0.20 7.88
CA PHE A 95 3.20 -1.18 6.80
C PHE A 95 4.31 -0.82 5.82
N GLU A 96 5.37 -1.61 5.84
CA GLU A 96 6.48 -1.50 4.89
C GLU A 96 6.16 -2.26 3.60
N ILE A 97 6.22 -1.56 2.47
CA ILE A 97 6.04 -2.14 1.14
C ILE A 97 7.40 -2.63 0.64
N VAL A 98 7.51 -3.92 0.36
CA VAL A 98 8.74 -4.56 -0.14
C VAL A 98 8.61 -4.99 -1.59
N ASN A 99 7.39 -5.30 -2.04
CA ASN A 99 7.12 -5.61 -3.44
C ASN A 99 5.87 -4.90 -3.92
N GLU A 100 5.93 -4.47 -5.18
CA GLU A 100 4.84 -3.79 -5.86
C GLU A 100 4.55 -4.53 -7.17
N LEU A 101 3.28 -4.86 -7.41
CA LEU A 101 2.82 -5.37 -8.69
C LEU A 101 1.73 -4.46 -9.23
N TYR A 102 1.94 -3.94 -10.44
CA TYR A 102 1.00 -3.07 -11.14
C TYR A 102 0.39 -3.82 -12.33
N GLY A 103 -0.82 -4.35 -12.15
CA GLY A 103 -1.66 -4.93 -13.20
C GLY A 103 -2.65 -3.91 -13.77
N TYR A 104 -3.44 -4.31 -14.78
CA TYR A 104 -4.33 -3.41 -15.53
C TYR A 104 -5.23 -2.54 -14.66
N ASN A 105 -6.06 -3.19 -13.85
CA ASN A 105 -6.97 -2.55 -12.89
C ASN A 105 -6.69 -3.09 -11.47
N GLN A 106 -5.45 -3.49 -11.20
CA GLN A 106 -5.10 -4.14 -9.95
C GLN A 106 -3.71 -3.73 -9.49
N VAL A 107 -3.57 -3.40 -8.21
CA VAL A 107 -2.27 -3.35 -7.54
C VAL A 107 -2.17 -4.40 -6.45
N LEU A 108 -0.96 -4.90 -6.24
CA LEU A 108 -0.57 -5.67 -5.06
C LEU A 108 0.59 -4.94 -4.38
N TYR A 109 0.42 -4.61 -3.12
CA TYR A 109 1.50 -4.17 -2.24
C TYR A 109 1.76 -5.25 -1.21
N SER A 110 2.98 -5.78 -1.21
CA SER A 110 3.40 -6.90 -0.37
C SER A 110 4.58 -6.49 0.49
N GLY A 111 4.57 -6.88 1.76
CA GLY A 111 5.67 -6.59 2.67
C GLY A 111 5.35 -6.95 4.11
N TYR A 112 5.66 -6.07 5.05
CA TYR A 112 5.58 -6.37 6.47
C TYR A 112 4.76 -5.34 7.24
N LEU A 113 3.79 -5.84 7.99
CA LEU A 113 3.01 -5.08 8.95
C LEU A 113 3.68 -5.17 10.33
N SER A 114 4.15 -4.04 10.84
CA SER A 114 4.59 -3.88 12.22
C SER A 114 3.42 -3.41 13.07
N ILE A 115 2.99 -4.20 14.04
CA ILE A 115 1.95 -3.85 15.02
C ILE A 115 2.65 -3.21 16.21
N LEU A 116 2.54 -1.89 16.34
CA LEU A 116 3.40 -1.11 17.24
C LEU A 116 3.05 -1.30 18.71
N GLU A 117 1.81 -1.70 19.04
CA GLU A 117 1.43 -1.97 20.42
C GLU A 117 2.00 -3.28 20.98
N THR A 118 2.30 -4.24 20.10
CA THR A 118 2.73 -5.59 20.50
C THR A 118 4.13 -5.95 20.02
N GLU A 119 4.78 -5.09 19.23
CA GLU A 119 6.04 -5.37 18.53
C GLU A 119 5.98 -6.63 17.65
N ASP A 120 4.78 -7.02 17.20
CA ASP A 120 4.61 -8.18 16.32
C ASP A 120 4.84 -7.75 14.86
N LEU A 121 5.57 -8.58 14.12
CA LEU A 121 5.74 -8.44 12.67
C LEU A 121 4.99 -9.55 11.94
N VAL A 122 4.17 -9.16 10.97
CA VAL A 122 3.39 -10.09 10.15
C VAL A 122 3.58 -9.76 8.69
N GLN A 123 3.87 -10.76 7.86
CA GLN A 123 3.89 -10.56 6.42
C GLN A 123 2.46 -10.24 5.95
N MET A 124 2.31 -9.19 5.14
CA MET A 124 1.01 -8.70 4.70
C MET A 124 1.02 -8.38 3.21
N ASP A 125 -0.07 -8.74 2.55
CA ASP A 125 -0.41 -8.28 1.20
C ASP A 125 -1.68 -7.43 1.24
N ILE A 126 -1.71 -6.34 0.47
CA ILE A 126 -2.91 -5.58 0.14
C ILE A 126 -3.12 -5.68 -1.37
N SER A 127 -4.22 -6.31 -1.78
CA SER A 127 -4.63 -6.37 -3.17
C SER A 127 -5.83 -5.46 -3.39
N ILE A 128 -5.72 -4.56 -4.36
CA ILE A 128 -6.73 -3.53 -4.62
C ILE A 128 -7.11 -3.59 -6.10
N TYR A 129 -8.39 -3.81 -6.38
CA TYR A 129 -8.95 -3.60 -7.71
C TYR A 129 -9.49 -2.18 -7.84
N PHE A 130 -9.19 -1.51 -8.95
CA PHE A 130 -9.61 -0.14 -9.17
C PHE A 130 -9.76 0.17 -10.67
N THR A 131 -10.67 1.08 -10.99
CA THR A 131 -10.97 1.49 -12.38
C THR A 131 -10.51 2.91 -12.71
N GLY A 132 -10.22 3.72 -11.68
CA GLY A 132 -9.74 5.08 -11.80
C GLY A 132 -8.24 5.14 -12.04
N LYS A 133 -7.58 6.06 -11.34
CA LYS A 133 -6.13 6.33 -11.42
C LYS A 133 -5.51 6.21 -10.03
N ILE A 134 -4.21 6.01 -10.00
CA ILE A 134 -3.38 6.26 -8.82
C ILE A 134 -2.87 7.69 -8.93
N ILE A 135 -3.20 8.51 -7.94
CA ILE A 135 -2.78 9.90 -7.83
C ILE A 135 -1.65 9.96 -6.82
N TYR A 136 -0.51 10.50 -7.24
CA TYR A 136 0.62 10.81 -6.38
C TYR A 136 0.58 12.31 -6.07
N ASP A 137 0.40 12.68 -4.81
CA ASP A 137 0.38 14.06 -4.34
C ASP A 137 1.65 14.32 -3.52
N THR A 138 2.64 14.96 -4.14
CA THR A 138 3.93 15.32 -3.53
C THR A 138 3.93 16.74 -3.00
N LYS A 139 4.83 17.07 -2.07
CA LYS A 139 5.02 18.44 -1.54
C LYS A 139 5.94 19.34 -2.37
N GLU A 140 6.36 18.87 -3.54
CA GLU A 140 7.17 19.62 -4.51
C GLU A 140 6.45 20.87 -5.05
#